data_AF-A0A1B2JAZ7-F1
#
_entry.id   AF-A0A1B2JAZ7-F1
#
_cell.length_a   1.000
_cell.length_b   1.000
_cell.length_c   1.000
_cell.angle_alpha   90.00
_cell.angle_beta   90.00
_cell.angle_gamma   90.00
#
_symmetry.space_group_name_H-M   'P 1'
#
loop_
_entity.id
_entity.type
_entity.pdbx_description
1 polymer ?
#
loop_
_entity_poly.entity_id
_entity_poly.type
_entity_poly.pdbx_seq_one_letter_code
_entity_poly.pdbx_strand_id
1 'polypeptide(L)'
;MTSRYRVEYALKQHRRDEFIEWLKGLLAVPFVLHAVKSNGITSVDEIKSTSEAKRRYAEILLDVEHMVNDYRNSMNTGRLSRLKQLVPNVGLFFTKLPLEKAFYIEDERRSISKRRLVAPSFNDIRVILNTAQILELGTNFHSSSTDDRLKLVTFDGDVTLYEDGHSMEKDSLIIPEIIQLLKKGLYIGIVTAAGYSNPSGDKYYARLKGLVDCVNESEELNDEQKSNILVMGGEANFLFRLQGNRLLFINPKDWILNEMSTWDPQSILETLDFGAKILTDLKIKLGLPALVIRKERGVGLVPEPGVELHREQLEEVVLTCDYKLREFPPACRITYCAFNGGSDVWIDIGDKSLGVKVLQKFLSTKECNVRPHNTLHVGDQFAAIGANDYRARLSGSTCWIANPEETKNCLKDLNVYIDQWATI
;
A
#
# COMPACT_ATOMS: atom_id res chain seq x y z
N MET A 1 12.75 -5.06 -19.90
CA MET A 1 11.64 -5.45 -19.01
C MET A 1 10.48 -4.49 -19.22
N THR A 2 9.45 -4.90 -19.96
CA THR A 2 8.18 -4.16 -20.04
C THR A 2 7.43 -4.40 -18.73
N SER A 3 7.03 -3.34 -18.02
CA SER A 3 6.17 -3.52 -16.85
C SER A 3 4.91 -4.29 -17.28
N ARG A 4 4.40 -5.18 -16.42
CA ARG A 4 3.11 -5.88 -16.62
C ARG A 4 1.96 -4.89 -16.91
N TYR A 5 2.17 -3.62 -16.53
CA TYR A 5 1.44 -2.43 -16.96
C TYR A 5 1.92 -1.87 -18.31
N ARG A 6 1.93 -2.65 -19.40
CA ARG A 6 1.88 -2.05 -20.74
C ARG A 6 0.48 -1.43 -20.90
N VAL A 7 0.38 -0.14 -20.56
CA VAL A 7 -0.88 0.59 -20.45
C VAL A 7 -1.22 1.18 -21.81
N GLU A 8 -2.15 0.56 -22.54
CA GLU A 8 -2.93 1.30 -23.52
C GLU A 8 -3.90 2.21 -22.77
N TYR A 9 -3.57 3.50 -22.73
CA TYR A 9 -4.37 4.54 -22.06
C TYR A 9 -5.77 4.75 -22.67
N ALA A 10 -6.05 4.13 -23.82
CA ALA A 10 -7.31 4.28 -24.54
C ALA A 10 -8.47 3.41 -23.98
N LEU A 11 -8.16 2.30 -23.28
CA LEU A 11 -9.17 1.34 -22.81
C LEU A 11 -9.28 1.23 -21.28
N LYS A 12 -8.42 1.92 -20.53
CA LYS A 12 -8.28 1.74 -19.08
C LYS A 12 -8.86 2.91 -18.27
N GLN A 13 -10.05 2.73 -17.70
CA GLN A 13 -10.48 3.52 -16.54
C GLN A 13 -9.84 2.92 -15.27
N HIS A 14 -8.55 3.19 -15.06
CA HIS A 14 -7.92 2.90 -13.77
C HIS A 14 -8.55 3.78 -12.68
N ARG A 15 -8.53 3.30 -11.43
CA ARG A 15 -8.77 4.17 -10.29
C ARG A 15 -7.70 5.27 -10.30
N ARG A 16 -8.12 6.47 -10.67
CA ARG A 16 -7.28 7.65 -10.62
C ARG A 16 -7.43 8.23 -9.22
N ASP A 17 -6.34 8.27 -8.46
CA ASP A 17 -6.35 9.01 -7.20
C ASP A 17 -6.58 10.49 -7.54
N GLU A 18 -7.71 11.04 -7.07
CA GLU A 18 -8.14 12.40 -7.39
C GLU A 18 -7.14 13.46 -6.93
N PHE A 19 -6.40 13.21 -5.84
CA PHE A 19 -5.36 14.12 -5.39
C PHE A 19 -4.15 14.10 -6.34
N ILE A 20 -3.77 12.91 -6.84
CA ILE A 20 -2.72 12.77 -7.86
C ILE A 20 -3.13 13.44 -9.18
N GLU A 21 -4.35 13.20 -9.67
CA GLU A 21 -4.81 13.83 -10.92
C GLU A 21 -4.93 15.35 -10.79
N TRP A 22 -5.39 15.84 -9.63
CA TRP A 22 -5.42 17.27 -9.35
C TRP A 22 -4.01 17.88 -9.39
N LEU A 23 -3.04 17.28 -8.68
CA LEU A 23 -1.63 17.69 -8.72
C LEU A 23 -1.05 17.66 -10.13
N LYS A 24 -1.31 16.60 -10.88
CA LYS A 24 -0.90 16.47 -12.29
C LYS A 24 -1.49 17.60 -13.14
N GLY A 25 -2.75 17.97 -12.93
CA GLY A 25 -3.39 19.11 -13.58
C GLY A 25 -2.70 20.43 -13.26
N LEU A 26 -2.31 20.66 -12.00
CA LEU A 26 -1.54 21.85 -11.61
C LEU A 26 -0.18 21.90 -12.31
N LEU A 27 0.56 20.78 -12.36
CA LEU A 27 1.88 20.72 -13.01
C LEU A 27 1.82 20.72 -14.55
N ALA A 28 0.65 20.42 -15.14
CA ALA A 28 0.47 20.56 -16.59
C ALA A 28 0.52 22.03 -17.04
N VAL A 29 0.10 22.98 -16.19
CA VAL A 29 0.06 24.41 -16.54
C VAL A 29 1.47 24.96 -16.81
N PRO A 30 2.47 24.83 -15.91
CA PRO A 30 3.82 25.28 -16.22
C PRO A 30 4.47 24.51 -17.36
N PHE A 31 4.10 23.25 -17.58
CA PHE A 31 4.58 22.49 -18.75
C PHE A 31 4.19 23.19 -20.06
N VAL A 32 2.91 23.51 -20.22
CA VAL A 32 2.41 24.17 -21.44
C VAL A 32 3.00 25.57 -21.62
N LEU A 33 3.11 26.33 -20.53
CA LEU A 33 3.52 27.74 -20.60
C LEU A 33 5.04 27.94 -20.70
N HIS A 34 5.84 27.03 -20.15
CA HIS A 34 7.28 27.25 -19.95
C HIS A 34 8.18 26.13 -20.51
N ALA A 35 7.64 24.91 -20.69
CA ALA A 35 8.39 23.80 -21.27
C ALA A 35 8.17 23.65 -22.79
N VAL A 36 7.09 24.19 -23.37
CA VAL A 36 6.85 24.14 -24.82
C VAL A 36 7.31 25.46 -25.47
N LYS A 37 8.41 25.44 -26.23
CA LYS A 37 8.83 26.56 -27.08
C LYS A 37 9.16 26.13 -28.51
N SER A 38 8.83 27.02 -29.45
CA SER A 38 8.87 26.87 -30.90
C SER A 38 10.28 27.05 -31.49
N ASN A 39 10.74 26.03 -32.22
CA ASN A 39 11.77 25.99 -33.26
C ASN A 39 12.88 27.06 -33.22
N GLY A 40 14.02 26.68 -32.63
CA GLY A 40 15.31 27.37 -32.72
C GLY A 40 15.92 27.55 -31.33
N ILE A 41 16.88 26.71 -30.92
CA ILE A 41 17.41 26.75 -29.56
C ILE A 41 18.94 26.75 -29.54
N THR A 42 19.50 27.75 -28.86
CA THR A 42 20.86 27.73 -28.33
C THR A 42 20.85 27.02 -26.96
N SER A 43 21.96 26.38 -26.57
CA SER A 43 22.06 25.66 -25.29
C SER A 43 21.71 26.51 -24.06
N VAL A 44 21.92 27.83 -24.13
CA VAL A 44 21.61 28.78 -23.04
C VAL A 44 20.11 28.91 -22.79
N ASP A 45 19.29 28.92 -23.84
CA ASP A 45 17.83 29.07 -23.72
C ASP A 45 17.19 27.81 -23.14
N GLU A 46 17.76 26.65 -23.44
CA GLU A 46 17.37 25.34 -22.90
C GLU A 46 17.61 25.24 -21.39
N ILE A 47 18.75 25.74 -20.91
CA ILE A 47 19.08 25.82 -19.49
C ILE A 47 18.10 26.74 -18.76
N LYS A 48 17.82 27.93 -19.33
CA LYS A 48 16.85 28.87 -18.76
C LYS A 48 15.45 28.29 -18.67
N SER A 49 14.96 27.66 -19.74
CA SER A 49 13.63 27.01 -19.76
C SER A 49 13.54 25.88 -18.73
N THR A 50 14.60 25.06 -18.60
CA THR A 50 14.66 24.00 -17.59
C THR A 50 14.59 24.58 -16.18
N SER A 51 15.41 25.59 -15.90
CA SER A 51 15.46 26.24 -14.59
C SER A 51 14.11 26.87 -14.23
N GLU A 52 13.44 27.50 -15.19
CA GLU A 52 12.13 28.11 -14.96
C GLU A 52 11.06 27.04 -14.72
N ALA A 53 10.98 25.98 -15.55
CA ALA A 53 10.04 24.87 -15.33
C ALA A 53 10.26 24.21 -13.95
N LYS A 54 11.52 23.96 -13.59
CA LYS A 54 11.90 23.40 -12.29
C LYS A 54 11.43 24.28 -11.13
N ARG A 55 11.68 25.60 -11.20
CA ARG A 55 11.23 26.55 -10.18
C ARG A 55 9.71 26.56 -10.04
N ARG A 56 8.97 26.58 -11.15
CA ARG A 56 7.49 26.60 -11.12
C ARG A 56 6.88 25.33 -10.55
N TYR A 57 7.44 24.17 -10.86
CA TYR A 57 6.99 22.92 -10.24
C TYR A 57 7.26 22.90 -8.73
N ALA A 58 8.43 23.37 -8.29
CA ALA A 58 8.76 23.49 -6.87
C ALA A 58 7.79 24.44 -6.13
N GLU A 59 7.53 25.63 -6.68
CA GLU A 59 6.60 26.61 -6.10
C GLU A 59 5.19 26.03 -5.91
N ILE A 60 4.64 25.37 -6.93
CA ILE A 60 3.31 24.76 -6.84
C ILE A 60 3.28 23.67 -5.77
N LEU A 61 4.32 22.84 -5.71
CA LEU A 61 4.38 21.75 -4.73
C LEU A 61 4.54 22.26 -3.31
N LEU A 62 5.27 23.36 -3.10
CA LEU A 62 5.35 24.05 -1.82
C LEU A 62 3.99 24.62 -1.39
N ASP A 63 3.25 25.24 -2.32
CA ASP A 63 1.89 25.74 -2.05
C ASP A 63 0.94 24.59 -1.67
N VAL A 64 1.03 23.46 -2.37
CA VAL A 64 0.23 22.27 -2.04
C VAL A 64 0.65 21.66 -0.70
N GLU A 65 1.94 21.67 -0.37
CA GLU A 65 2.43 21.25 0.94
C GLU A 65 1.81 22.08 2.07
N HIS A 66 1.74 23.40 1.92
CA HIS A 66 1.01 24.26 2.86
C HIS A 66 -0.46 23.89 2.96
N MET A 67 -1.14 23.64 1.83
CA MET A 67 -2.55 23.22 1.82
C MET A 67 -2.78 21.86 2.51
N VAL A 68 -1.85 20.91 2.37
CA VAL A 68 -1.87 19.63 3.08
C VAL A 68 -1.74 19.85 4.58
N ASN A 69 -0.79 20.68 5.01
CA ASN A 69 -0.60 21.02 6.41
C ASN A 69 -1.84 21.71 7.03
N ASP A 70 -2.43 22.66 6.31
CA ASP A 70 -3.67 23.31 6.72
C ASP A 70 -4.82 22.32 6.84
N TYR A 71 -4.95 21.38 5.91
CA TYR A 71 -5.97 20.35 5.97
C TYR A 71 -5.81 19.42 7.18
N ARG A 72 -4.59 19.01 7.49
CA ARG A 72 -4.29 18.21 8.69
C ARG A 72 -4.71 18.94 9.96
N ASN A 73 -4.39 20.23 10.06
CA ASN A 73 -4.78 21.06 11.20
C ASN A 73 -6.31 21.29 11.26
N SER A 74 -6.97 21.40 10.09
CA SER A 74 -8.41 21.65 10.03
C SER A 74 -9.24 20.47 10.54
N MET A 75 -8.74 19.23 10.41
CA MET A 75 -9.41 18.03 10.95
C MET A 75 -9.64 18.11 12.46
N ASN A 76 -8.74 18.76 13.20
CA ASN A 76 -8.87 18.93 14.66
C ASN A 76 -9.86 20.05 15.04
N THR A 77 -10.18 20.95 14.11
CA THR A 77 -11.01 22.15 14.38
C THR A 77 -12.40 22.07 13.75
N GLY A 78 -12.69 21.01 12.99
CA GLY A 78 -13.96 20.85 12.26
C GLY A 78 -14.15 21.83 11.09
N ARG A 79 -13.13 22.62 10.75
CA ARG A 79 -13.18 23.58 9.64
C ARG A 79 -12.92 22.87 8.31
N LEU A 80 -13.68 23.26 7.28
CA LEU A 80 -13.50 22.74 5.91
C LEU A 80 -12.28 23.40 5.25
N SER A 81 -11.19 22.64 5.07
CA SER A 81 -9.98 23.14 4.41
C SER A 81 -10.19 23.44 2.94
N ARG A 82 -9.37 24.33 2.38
CA ARG A 82 -9.36 24.62 0.94
C ARG A 82 -9.06 23.37 0.12
N LEU A 83 -8.14 22.52 0.57
CA LEU A 83 -7.81 21.27 -0.09
C LEU A 83 -9.03 20.33 -0.18
N LYS A 84 -9.82 20.20 0.90
CA LYS A 84 -11.03 19.38 0.90
C LYS A 84 -12.12 19.93 -0.01
N GLN A 85 -12.20 21.25 -0.20
CA GLN A 85 -13.12 21.87 -1.15
C GLN A 85 -12.73 21.59 -2.60
N LEU A 86 -11.42 21.63 -2.91
CA LEU A 86 -10.90 21.44 -4.27
C LEU A 86 -10.82 19.96 -4.67
N VAL A 87 -10.52 19.09 -3.70
CA VAL A 87 -10.46 17.64 -3.87
C VAL A 87 -11.38 16.99 -2.82
N PRO A 88 -12.70 16.91 -3.07
CA PRO A 88 -13.66 16.37 -2.10
C PRO A 88 -13.35 14.95 -1.63
N ASN A 89 -12.74 14.14 -2.49
CA ASN A 89 -12.34 12.75 -2.21
C ASN A 89 -10.93 12.61 -1.62
N VAL A 90 -10.28 13.72 -1.22
CA VAL A 90 -8.96 13.65 -0.58
C VAL A 90 -9.05 12.80 0.69
N GLY A 91 -8.11 11.86 0.80
CA GLY A 91 -7.96 10.98 1.96
C GLY A 91 -7.29 11.68 3.14
N LEU A 92 -6.94 10.92 4.17
CA LEU A 92 -6.25 11.44 5.35
C LEU A 92 -4.75 11.58 5.10
N PHE A 93 -4.13 12.56 5.76
CA PHE A 93 -2.67 12.70 5.80
C PHE A 93 -2.20 12.59 7.25
N PHE A 94 -1.47 11.53 7.57
CA PHE A 94 -1.03 11.29 8.94
C PHE A 94 0.21 12.11 9.30
N THR A 95 1.06 12.40 8.31
CA THR A 95 2.30 13.17 8.46
C THR A 95 2.29 14.43 7.58
N LYS A 96 3.28 15.31 7.76
CA LYS A 96 3.53 16.36 6.75
C LYS A 96 3.99 15.70 5.45
N LEU A 97 3.95 16.45 4.36
CA LEU A 97 4.48 16.01 3.07
C LEU A 97 5.44 17.09 2.55
N PRO A 98 6.77 16.93 2.69
CA PRO A 98 7.77 17.86 2.15
C PRO A 98 7.84 17.75 0.61
N LEU A 99 6.79 18.19 -0.08
CA LEU A 99 6.57 17.96 -1.52
C LEU A 99 7.60 18.69 -2.38
N GLU A 100 8.00 19.89 -1.99
CA GLU A 100 9.03 20.65 -2.71
C GLU A 100 10.37 19.91 -2.70
N LYS A 101 10.82 19.49 -1.51
CA LYS A 101 12.06 18.73 -1.33
C LYS A 101 12.00 17.39 -2.07
N ALA A 102 10.88 16.68 -1.98
CA ALA A 102 10.67 15.42 -2.68
C ALA A 102 10.73 15.59 -4.21
N PHE A 103 10.17 16.68 -4.74
CA PHE A 103 10.28 16.99 -6.15
C PHE A 103 11.71 17.23 -6.60
N TYR A 104 12.52 17.96 -5.84
CA TYR A 104 13.92 18.16 -6.22
C TYR A 104 14.69 16.85 -6.36
N ILE A 105 14.46 15.89 -5.46
CA ILE A 105 15.07 14.55 -5.50
C ILE A 105 14.59 13.77 -6.73
N GLU A 106 13.28 13.72 -6.98
CA GLU A 106 12.75 12.97 -8.12
C GLU A 106 13.04 13.66 -9.47
N ASP A 107 13.13 14.98 -9.51
CA ASP A 107 13.55 15.73 -10.70
C ASP A 107 15.02 15.42 -11.07
N GLU A 108 15.89 15.24 -10.08
CA GLU A 108 17.27 14.80 -10.33
C GLU A 108 17.31 13.39 -10.92
N ARG A 109 16.53 12.46 -10.36
CA ARG A 109 16.46 11.05 -10.80
C ARG A 109 15.80 10.86 -12.15
N ARG A 110 14.72 11.62 -12.42
CA ARG A 110 13.80 11.38 -13.56
C ARG A 110 13.81 12.50 -14.58
N SER A 111 14.54 13.59 -14.33
CA SER A 111 14.63 14.74 -15.24
C SER A 111 13.26 15.32 -15.63
N ILE A 112 12.33 15.39 -14.65
CA ILE A 112 10.92 15.78 -14.85
C ILE A 112 10.83 17.13 -15.57
N SER A 113 11.55 18.14 -15.07
CA SER A 113 11.58 19.53 -15.56
C SER A 113 12.35 19.71 -16.89
N LYS A 114 13.17 18.73 -17.27
CA LYS A 114 13.93 18.76 -18.52
C LYS A 114 13.11 18.31 -19.73
N ARG A 115 11.95 17.70 -19.51
CA ARG A 115 11.08 17.22 -20.60
C ARG A 115 10.41 18.40 -21.32
N ARG A 116 10.21 18.23 -22.63
CA ARG A 116 9.61 19.25 -23.52
C ARG A 116 8.37 18.76 -24.26
N LEU A 117 8.25 17.44 -24.43
CA LEU A 117 7.15 16.81 -25.17
C LEU A 117 6.24 15.98 -24.27
N VAL A 118 6.68 15.67 -23.05
CA VAL A 118 5.94 14.82 -22.11
C VAL A 118 5.81 15.56 -20.79
N ALA A 119 4.58 15.92 -20.44
CA ALA A 119 4.25 16.55 -19.16
C ALA A 119 4.46 15.58 -17.98
N PRO A 120 4.56 16.08 -16.74
CA PRO A 120 4.50 15.23 -15.55
C PRO A 120 3.34 14.24 -15.60
N SER A 121 3.67 12.96 -15.49
CA SER A 121 2.72 11.86 -15.57
C SER A 121 2.13 11.53 -14.20
N PHE A 122 1.09 10.70 -14.17
CA PHE A 122 0.55 10.14 -12.92
C PHE A 122 1.65 9.47 -12.07
N ASN A 123 2.53 8.71 -12.73
CA ASN A 123 3.62 8.03 -12.06
C ASN A 123 4.67 9.00 -11.51
N ASP A 124 4.91 10.15 -12.15
CA ASP A 124 5.83 11.17 -11.63
C ASP A 124 5.29 11.78 -10.33
N ILE A 125 3.98 12.08 -10.28
CA ILE A 125 3.36 12.58 -9.04
C ILE A 125 3.34 11.52 -7.95
N ARG A 126 2.99 10.26 -8.29
CA ARG A 126 2.98 9.12 -7.36
C ARG A 126 4.33 8.95 -6.66
N VAL A 127 5.43 9.01 -7.42
CA VAL A 127 6.77 8.81 -6.84
C VAL A 127 7.22 10.02 -6.01
N ILE A 128 6.84 11.25 -6.40
CA ILE A 128 7.08 12.45 -5.57
C ILE A 128 6.37 12.30 -4.22
N LEU A 129 5.12 11.81 -4.22
CA LEU A 129 4.37 11.55 -2.98
C LEU A 129 4.98 10.43 -2.14
N ASN A 130 5.49 9.36 -2.78
CA ASN A 130 6.22 8.31 -2.07
C ASN A 130 7.48 8.89 -1.41
N THR A 131 8.29 9.64 -2.16
CA THR A 131 9.52 10.26 -1.65
C THR A 131 9.23 11.25 -0.52
N ALA A 132 8.15 12.04 -0.60
CA ALA A 132 7.74 12.96 0.47
C ALA A 132 7.40 12.21 1.78
N GLN A 133 6.66 11.09 1.68
CA GLN A 133 6.33 10.28 2.86
C GLN A 133 7.57 9.63 3.48
N ILE A 134 8.47 9.10 2.65
CA ILE A 134 9.72 8.47 3.12
C ILE A 134 10.64 9.51 3.77
N LEU A 135 10.77 10.70 3.18
CA LEU A 135 11.55 11.80 3.75
C LEU A 135 11.04 12.21 5.14
N GLU A 136 9.73 12.43 5.25
CA GLU A 136 9.11 12.85 6.52
C GLU A 136 9.26 11.78 7.60
N LEU A 137 8.97 10.52 7.28
CA LEU A 137 9.08 9.41 8.23
C LEU A 137 10.53 9.10 8.62
N GLY A 138 11.46 9.17 7.67
CA GLY A 138 12.88 9.02 7.93
C GLY A 138 13.42 10.13 8.84
N THR A 139 12.97 11.37 8.64
CA THR A 139 13.30 12.51 9.53
C THR A 139 12.70 12.30 10.92
N ASN A 140 11.44 11.87 10.99
CA ASN A 140 10.73 11.66 12.25
C ASN A 140 11.33 10.52 13.08
N PHE A 141 12.03 9.55 12.49
CA PHE A 141 12.73 8.47 13.21
C PHE A 141 13.65 9.01 14.33
N HIS A 142 14.21 10.20 14.14
CA HIS A 142 15.07 10.87 15.13
C HIS A 142 14.37 11.94 15.96
N SER A 143 13.05 12.02 15.88
CA SER A 143 12.27 12.96 16.69
C SER A 143 12.62 12.84 18.18
N SER A 144 12.73 13.97 18.87
CA SER A 144 12.89 13.98 20.33
C SER A 144 11.70 13.36 21.05
N SER A 145 10.51 13.48 20.45
CA SER A 145 9.28 12.81 20.87
C SER A 145 9.28 11.37 20.38
N THR A 146 9.33 10.42 21.31
CA THR A 146 9.31 8.98 21.00
C THR A 146 8.02 8.53 20.31
N ASP A 147 6.93 9.28 20.50
CA ASP A 147 5.61 9.03 19.91
C ASP A 147 5.56 9.37 18.41
N ASP A 148 6.44 10.25 17.94
CA ASP A 148 6.48 10.68 16.55
C ASP A 148 7.45 9.84 15.70
N ARG A 149 8.36 9.11 16.34
CA ARG A 149 9.33 8.25 15.65
C ARG A 149 8.65 7.15 14.89
N LEU A 150 9.02 6.95 13.62
CA LEU A 150 8.64 5.77 12.84
C LEU A 150 8.88 4.50 13.68
N LYS A 151 7.85 3.65 13.78
CA LYS A 151 7.90 2.40 14.55
C LYS A 151 7.67 1.16 13.69
N LEU A 152 6.74 1.26 12.74
CA LEU A 152 6.23 0.13 12.00
C LEU A 152 6.32 0.40 10.50
N VAL A 153 6.92 -0.54 9.77
CA VAL A 153 6.85 -0.61 8.31
C VAL A 153 6.06 -1.86 7.97
N THR A 154 4.95 -1.70 7.27
CA THR A 154 4.09 -2.80 6.81
C THR A 154 4.20 -2.96 5.30
N PHE A 155 4.05 -4.19 4.84
CA PHE A 155 4.09 -4.55 3.44
C PHE A 155 2.82 -5.27 3.08
N ASP A 156 2.33 -5.04 1.87
CA ASP A 156 1.54 -6.04 1.20
C ASP A 156 2.39 -7.28 0.87
N GLY A 157 1.77 -8.44 0.76
CA GLY A 157 2.43 -9.66 0.30
C GLY A 157 2.67 -9.63 -1.20
N ASP A 158 1.70 -10.16 -1.96
CA ASP A 158 1.79 -10.30 -3.41
C ASP A 158 2.01 -8.94 -4.11
N VAL A 159 2.77 -8.96 -5.20
CA VAL A 159 3.12 -7.80 -6.06
C VAL A 159 3.99 -6.72 -5.38
N THR A 160 4.19 -6.82 -4.06
CA THR A 160 5.02 -5.89 -3.28
C THR A 160 6.34 -6.52 -2.83
N LEU A 161 6.29 -7.70 -2.20
CA LEU A 161 7.49 -8.42 -1.73
C LEU A 161 8.00 -9.45 -2.73
N TYR A 162 7.10 -10.03 -3.52
CA TYR A 162 7.37 -11.04 -4.53
C TYR A 162 6.33 -10.95 -5.65
N GLU A 163 6.62 -11.55 -6.80
CA GLU A 163 5.65 -11.63 -7.89
C GLU A 163 4.40 -12.42 -7.48
N ASP A 164 3.27 -12.08 -8.08
CA ASP A 164 1.98 -12.71 -7.81
C ASP A 164 2.07 -14.25 -7.86
N GLY A 165 1.56 -14.91 -6.81
CA GLY A 165 1.60 -16.37 -6.66
C GLY A 165 2.97 -16.97 -6.31
N HIS A 166 4.04 -16.19 -6.23
CA HIS A 166 5.39 -16.66 -5.91
C HIS A 166 5.72 -16.53 -4.42
N SER A 167 6.89 -17.04 -4.03
CA SER A 167 7.43 -16.92 -2.67
C SER A 167 8.63 -15.98 -2.66
N MET A 168 8.95 -15.43 -1.49
CA MET A 168 10.14 -14.63 -1.29
C MET A 168 11.37 -15.53 -1.20
N GLU A 169 12.24 -15.45 -2.20
CA GLU A 169 13.50 -16.19 -2.26
C GLU A 169 14.64 -15.47 -1.52
N LYS A 170 15.68 -16.22 -1.12
CA LYS A 170 16.80 -15.70 -0.31
C LYS A 170 17.61 -14.59 -1.00
N ASP A 171 17.62 -14.58 -2.33
CA ASP A 171 18.34 -13.60 -3.17
C ASP A 171 17.52 -12.33 -3.46
N SER A 172 16.31 -12.21 -2.89
CA SER A 172 15.49 -11.01 -3.03
C SER A 172 16.24 -9.77 -2.55
N LEU A 173 16.37 -8.78 -3.45
CA LEU A 173 17.07 -7.53 -3.18
C LEU A 173 16.37 -6.65 -2.12
N ILE A 174 15.14 -7.01 -1.71
CA ILE A 174 14.39 -6.32 -0.66
C ILE A 174 14.86 -6.77 0.73
N ILE A 175 15.30 -8.02 0.89
CA ILE A 175 15.67 -8.60 2.19
C ILE A 175 16.78 -7.81 2.90
N PRO A 176 17.89 -7.42 2.23
CA PRO A 176 18.94 -6.63 2.87
C PRO A 176 18.41 -5.31 3.44
N GLU A 177 17.50 -4.64 2.73
CA GLU A 177 16.91 -3.38 3.20
C GLU A 177 15.99 -3.58 4.41
N ILE A 178 15.24 -4.69 4.45
CA ILE A 178 14.43 -5.08 5.62
C ILE A 178 15.34 -5.37 6.82
N ILE A 179 16.45 -6.08 6.63
CA ILE A 179 17.42 -6.37 7.71
C ILE A 179 17.98 -5.06 8.29
N GLN A 180 18.30 -4.07 7.46
CA GLN A 180 18.75 -2.76 7.95
C GLN A 180 17.68 -2.04 8.78
N LEU A 181 16.41 -2.11 8.40
CA LEU A 181 15.31 -1.53 9.18
C LEU A 181 15.14 -2.26 10.54
N LEU A 182 15.21 -3.59 10.55
CA LEU A 182 15.18 -4.38 11.79
C LEU A 182 16.35 -4.04 12.72
N LYS A 183 17.55 -3.84 12.17
CA LYS A 183 18.74 -3.41 12.91
C LYS A 183 18.56 -2.05 13.58
N LYS A 184 17.71 -1.19 13.02
CA LYS A 184 17.31 0.10 13.59
C LYS A 184 16.17 -0.03 14.61
N GLY A 185 15.72 -1.25 14.92
CA GLY A 185 14.68 -1.52 15.92
C GLY A 185 13.26 -1.27 15.41
N LEU A 186 13.06 -1.17 14.09
CA LEU A 186 11.73 -1.04 13.51
C LEU A 186 11.00 -2.39 13.49
N TYR A 187 9.69 -2.34 13.62
CA TYR A 187 8.80 -3.48 13.42
C TYR A 187 8.46 -3.64 11.94
N ILE A 188 8.42 -4.88 11.49
CA ILE A 188 8.10 -5.24 10.11
C ILE A 188 6.81 -6.07 10.11
N GLY A 189 5.75 -5.54 9.51
CA GLY A 189 4.48 -6.23 9.35
C GLY A 189 4.24 -6.69 7.92
N ILE A 190 3.81 -7.92 7.70
CA ILE A 190 3.45 -8.41 6.37
C ILE A 190 1.95 -8.71 6.39
N VAL A 191 1.18 -7.97 5.60
CA VAL A 191 -0.28 -8.12 5.51
C VAL A 191 -0.60 -8.78 4.17
N THR A 192 -1.26 -9.94 4.20
CA THR A 192 -1.56 -10.72 2.98
C THR A 192 -3.00 -11.19 2.96
N ALA A 193 -3.59 -11.23 1.77
CA ALA A 193 -4.91 -11.82 1.54
C ALA A 193 -4.89 -13.35 1.71
N ALA A 194 -3.72 -14.00 1.61
CA ALA A 194 -3.60 -15.43 1.83
C ALA A 194 -4.06 -15.80 3.26
N GLY A 195 -5.24 -16.42 3.37
CA GLY A 195 -5.82 -16.88 4.63
C GLY A 195 -5.64 -18.38 4.82
N TYR A 196 -4.79 -18.78 5.76
CA TYR A 196 -4.59 -20.15 6.20
C TYR A 196 -4.98 -20.29 7.67
N SER A 197 -6.06 -21.00 7.96
CA SER A 197 -6.57 -21.19 9.33
C SER A 197 -5.70 -22.11 10.20
N ASN A 198 -4.69 -22.78 9.62
CA ASN A 198 -3.81 -23.66 10.37
C ASN A 198 -2.84 -22.83 11.25
N PRO A 199 -2.87 -22.99 12.59
CA PRO A 199 -2.01 -22.23 13.52
C PRO A 199 -0.51 -22.56 13.44
N SER A 200 -0.08 -23.59 12.69
CA SER A 200 1.34 -23.95 12.55
C SER A 200 2.21 -22.85 11.95
N GLY A 201 1.64 -21.97 11.12
CA GLY A 201 2.40 -20.95 10.40
C GLY A 201 3.18 -21.48 9.18
N ASP A 202 3.22 -22.79 8.93
CA ASP A 202 4.05 -23.42 7.91
C ASP A 202 3.79 -22.91 6.49
N LYS A 203 2.52 -22.63 6.16
CA LYS A 203 2.16 -22.08 4.83
C LYS A 203 2.63 -20.64 4.66
N TYR A 204 2.56 -19.83 5.71
CA TYR A 204 3.10 -18.47 5.69
C TYR A 204 4.64 -18.49 5.63
N TYR A 205 5.27 -19.40 6.38
CA TYR A 205 6.70 -19.63 6.32
C TYR A 205 7.13 -20.02 4.91
N ALA A 206 6.43 -20.94 4.23
CA ALA A 206 6.76 -21.34 2.87
C ALA A 206 6.78 -20.15 1.90
N ARG A 207 5.81 -19.23 2.00
CA ARG A 207 5.76 -18.01 1.17
C ARG A 207 6.85 -16.99 1.52
N LEU A 208 7.32 -16.98 2.76
CA LEU A 208 8.28 -16.00 3.29
C LEU A 208 9.64 -16.62 3.61
N LYS A 209 9.93 -17.81 3.08
CA LYS A 209 11.05 -18.65 3.51
C LYS A 209 12.37 -17.90 3.39
N GLY A 210 12.61 -17.22 2.27
CA GLY A 210 13.82 -16.45 2.06
C GLY A 210 14.03 -15.38 3.13
N LEU A 211 12.99 -14.61 3.46
CA LEU A 211 13.06 -13.59 4.50
C LEU A 211 13.29 -14.20 5.88
N VAL A 212 12.50 -15.21 6.27
CA VAL A 212 12.58 -15.82 7.59
C VAL A 212 13.95 -16.45 7.81
N ASP A 213 14.47 -17.17 6.82
CA ASP A 213 15.78 -17.80 6.91
C ASP A 213 16.89 -16.75 7.02
N CYS A 214 16.89 -15.73 6.14
CA CYS A 214 17.90 -14.66 6.17
C CYS A 214 17.90 -13.88 7.48
N VAL A 215 16.73 -13.62 8.08
CA VAL A 215 16.62 -12.92 9.37
C VAL A 215 17.17 -13.79 10.51
N ASN A 216 16.89 -15.08 10.49
CA ASN A 216 17.40 -16.00 11.50
C ASN A 216 18.90 -16.25 11.39
N GLU A 217 19.40 -16.41 10.16
CA GLU A 217 20.81 -16.60 9.83
C GLU A 217 21.64 -15.32 10.00
N SER A 218 21.01 -14.14 10.09
CA SER A 218 21.71 -12.87 10.27
C SER A 218 22.44 -12.81 11.62
N GLU A 219 23.74 -12.53 11.56
CA GLU A 219 24.61 -12.23 12.70
C GLU A 219 24.52 -10.75 13.12
N GLU A 220 23.89 -9.89 12.31
CA GLU A 220 23.76 -8.45 12.57
C GLU A 220 22.57 -8.11 13.47
N LEU A 221 21.62 -9.03 13.62
CA LEU A 221 20.39 -8.84 14.38
C LEU A 221 20.46 -9.59 15.71
N ASN A 222 20.05 -8.93 16.79
CA ASN A 222 19.81 -9.62 18.06
C ASN A 222 18.43 -10.32 18.05
N ASP A 223 18.18 -11.18 19.04
CA ASP A 223 16.95 -11.98 19.10
C ASP A 223 15.67 -11.12 19.19
N GLU A 224 15.73 -9.98 19.87
CA GLU A 224 14.61 -9.03 19.95
C GLU A 224 14.29 -8.46 18.57
N GLN A 225 15.30 -8.00 17.83
CA GLN A 225 15.16 -7.49 16.47
C GLN A 225 14.67 -8.56 15.49
N LYS A 226 15.13 -9.81 15.62
CA LYS A 226 14.60 -10.93 14.81
C LYS A 226 13.11 -11.15 15.07
N SER A 227 12.67 -10.99 16.32
CA SER A 227 11.27 -11.11 16.71
C SER A 227 10.38 -9.91 16.35
N ASN A 228 10.92 -8.86 15.71
CA ASN A 228 10.14 -7.71 15.25
C ASN A 228 9.37 -7.95 13.93
N ILE A 229 9.40 -9.17 13.40
CA ILE A 229 8.62 -9.58 12.23
C ILE A 229 7.25 -10.12 12.66
N LEU A 230 6.20 -9.54 12.08
CA LEU A 230 4.80 -9.93 12.26
C LEU A 230 4.18 -10.26 10.90
N VAL A 231 3.30 -11.27 10.86
CA VAL A 231 2.55 -11.65 9.66
C VAL A 231 1.06 -11.62 9.98
N MET A 232 0.31 -10.82 9.24
CA MET A 232 -1.14 -10.74 9.27
C MET A 232 -1.71 -11.43 8.03
N GLY A 233 -2.25 -12.63 8.22
CA GLY A 233 -2.84 -13.46 7.18
C GLY A 233 -4.36 -13.31 7.05
N GLY A 234 -4.87 -13.58 5.86
CA GLY A 234 -6.29 -13.47 5.54
C GLY A 234 -6.80 -12.05 5.74
N GLU A 235 -6.04 -11.06 5.30
CA GLU A 235 -6.24 -9.62 5.48
C GLU A 235 -6.16 -9.13 6.93
N ALA A 236 -6.96 -9.68 7.84
CA ALA A 236 -7.04 -9.30 9.24
C ALA A 236 -7.45 -10.47 10.18
N ASN A 237 -7.22 -11.73 9.76
CA ASN A 237 -7.82 -12.89 10.44
C ASN A 237 -6.81 -13.74 11.25
N PHE A 238 -5.53 -13.76 10.87
CA PHE A 238 -4.54 -14.63 11.51
C PHE A 238 -3.24 -13.87 11.78
N LEU A 239 -2.90 -13.64 13.06
CA LEU A 239 -1.66 -12.97 13.45
C LEU A 239 -0.59 -13.99 13.84
N PHE A 240 0.61 -13.81 13.29
CA PHE A 240 1.80 -14.56 13.65
C PHE A 240 2.94 -13.62 14.00
N ARG A 241 3.84 -14.06 14.88
CA ARG A 241 5.10 -13.40 15.19
C ARG A 241 6.27 -14.35 14.94
N LEU A 242 7.36 -13.82 14.39
CA LEU A 242 8.58 -14.60 14.24
C LEU A 242 9.24 -14.82 15.60
N GLN A 243 9.52 -16.09 15.93
CA GLN A 243 10.33 -16.46 17.09
C GLN A 243 11.25 -17.62 16.72
N GLY A 244 12.55 -17.33 16.64
CA GLY A 244 13.51 -18.22 15.97
C GLY A 244 13.05 -18.56 14.55
N ASN A 245 13.17 -19.83 14.16
CA ASN A 245 12.86 -20.27 12.79
C ASN A 245 11.36 -20.54 12.55
N ARG A 246 10.45 -20.01 13.38
CA ARG A 246 9.02 -20.33 13.31
C ARG A 246 8.13 -19.09 13.44
N LEU A 247 7.02 -19.12 12.71
CA LEU A 247 5.93 -18.16 12.84
C LEU A 247 4.95 -18.68 13.89
N LEU A 248 4.98 -18.08 15.09
CA LEU A 248 4.10 -18.46 16.17
C LEU A 248 2.75 -17.75 16.06
N PHE A 249 1.68 -18.53 16.06
CA PHE A 249 0.32 -18.02 16.06
C PHE A 249 -0.01 -17.29 17.37
N ILE A 250 -0.58 -16.09 17.25
CA ILE A 250 -1.02 -15.28 18.38
C ILE A 250 -2.54 -15.39 18.52
N ASN A 251 -3.02 -15.66 19.73
CA ASN A 251 -4.44 -15.86 19.99
C ASN A 251 -5.24 -14.60 19.63
N PRO A 252 -6.37 -14.72 18.88
CA PRO A 252 -7.21 -13.59 18.51
C PRO A 252 -7.61 -12.67 19.66
N LYS A 253 -7.79 -13.21 20.87
CA LYS A 253 -8.15 -12.42 22.06
C LYS A 253 -7.11 -11.35 22.41
N ASP A 254 -5.85 -11.54 22.02
CA ASP A 254 -4.74 -10.63 22.36
C ASP A 254 -4.62 -9.44 21.40
N TRP A 255 -5.24 -9.49 20.21
CA TRP A 255 -5.00 -8.51 19.15
C TRP A 255 -6.26 -8.01 18.44
N ILE A 256 -7.39 -8.73 18.51
CA ILE A 256 -8.61 -8.37 17.79
C ILE A 256 -9.06 -6.94 18.12
N LEU A 257 -9.45 -6.17 17.09
CA LEU A 257 -9.95 -4.80 17.30
C LEU A 257 -11.32 -4.83 17.98
N ASN A 258 -11.65 -3.77 18.71
CA ASN A 258 -12.94 -3.68 19.41
C ASN A 258 -14.09 -3.76 18.39
N GLU A 259 -13.98 -3.08 17.26
CA GLU A 259 -14.97 -3.14 16.17
C GLU A 259 -15.17 -4.56 15.63
N MET A 260 -14.08 -5.32 15.46
CA MET A 260 -14.13 -6.71 14.97
C MET A 260 -14.76 -7.65 16.00
N SER A 261 -14.52 -7.41 17.29
CA SER A 261 -15.07 -8.23 18.38
C SER A 261 -16.58 -8.07 18.55
N THR A 262 -17.15 -6.97 18.07
CA THR A 262 -18.60 -6.70 18.12
C THR A 262 -19.38 -7.27 16.94
N TRP A 263 -18.70 -7.84 15.94
CA TRP A 263 -19.37 -8.44 14.80
C TRP A 263 -20.15 -9.69 15.21
N ASP A 264 -21.42 -9.67 14.88
CA ASP A 264 -22.31 -10.81 15.09
C ASP A 264 -21.85 -12.01 14.24
N PRO A 265 -21.57 -13.18 14.87
CA PRO A 265 -21.14 -14.37 14.14
C PRO A 265 -22.15 -14.83 13.08
N GLN A 266 -23.45 -14.61 13.32
CA GLN A 266 -24.50 -14.99 12.38
C GLN A 266 -24.40 -14.13 11.10
N SER A 267 -24.16 -12.83 11.25
CA SER A 267 -23.95 -11.91 10.14
C SER A 267 -22.72 -12.25 9.29
N ILE A 268 -21.66 -12.80 9.89
CA ILE A 268 -20.49 -13.32 9.16
C ILE A 268 -20.87 -14.53 8.31
N LEU A 269 -21.56 -15.51 8.90
CA LEU A 269 -21.99 -16.71 8.21
C LEU A 269 -22.93 -16.37 7.04
N GLU A 270 -23.94 -15.55 7.29
CA GLU A 270 -24.91 -15.10 6.29
C GLU A 270 -24.24 -14.37 5.12
N THR A 271 -23.30 -13.47 5.42
CA THR A 271 -22.52 -12.75 4.41
C THR A 271 -21.77 -13.70 3.49
N LEU A 272 -21.04 -14.64 4.07
CA LEU A 272 -20.25 -15.58 3.29
C LEU A 272 -21.15 -16.58 2.54
N ASP A 273 -22.28 -17.01 3.10
CA ASP A 273 -23.24 -17.91 2.46
C ASP A 273 -23.89 -17.25 1.25
N PHE A 274 -24.24 -15.97 1.41
CA PHE A 274 -24.72 -15.15 0.30
C PHE A 274 -23.63 -14.95 -0.77
N GLY A 275 -22.38 -14.70 -0.37
CA GLY A 275 -21.24 -14.66 -1.28
C GLY A 275 -21.05 -15.97 -2.06
N ALA A 276 -21.10 -17.12 -1.39
CA ALA A 276 -21.01 -18.45 -2.01
C ALA A 276 -22.12 -18.67 -3.06
N LYS A 277 -23.35 -18.25 -2.73
CA LYS A 277 -24.48 -18.30 -3.66
C LYS A 277 -24.24 -17.42 -4.88
N ILE A 278 -23.82 -16.16 -4.69
CA ILE A 278 -23.54 -15.24 -5.80
C ILE A 278 -22.47 -15.82 -6.73
N LEU A 279 -21.36 -16.33 -6.17
CA LEU A 279 -20.27 -16.93 -6.95
C LEU A 279 -20.74 -18.17 -7.71
N THR A 280 -21.59 -19.00 -7.11
CA THR A 280 -22.16 -20.18 -7.76
C THR A 280 -23.07 -19.78 -8.93
N ASP A 281 -23.95 -18.81 -8.73
CA ASP A 281 -24.83 -18.28 -9.77
C ASP A 281 -24.02 -17.69 -10.94
N LEU A 282 -22.96 -16.94 -10.64
CA LEU A 282 -22.07 -16.33 -11.63
C LEU A 282 -21.25 -17.37 -12.39
N LYS A 283 -20.71 -18.37 -11.70
CA LYS A 283 -20.04 -19.52 -12.33
C LYS A 283 -20.93 -20.14 -13.40
N ILE A 284 -22.19 -20.41 -13.09
CA ILE A 284 -23.15 -21.01 -14.02
C ILE A 284 -23.50 -20.02 -15.16
N LYS A 285 -23.86 -18.78 -14.81
CA LYS A 285 -24.28 -17.75 -15.77
C LYS A 285 -23.21 -17.44 -16.83
N LEU A 286 -21.95 -17.37 -16.40
CA LEU A 286 -20.82 -17.04 -17.27
C LEU A 286 -20.12 -18.28 -17.86
N GLY A 287 -20.58 -19.49 -17.50
CA GLY A 287 -19.98 -20.74 -17.98
C GLY A 287 -18.53 -20.93 -17.53
N LEU A 288 -18.18 -20.52 -16.31
CA LEU A 288 -16.79 -20.52 -15.85
C LEU A 288 -16.34 -21.93 -15.41
N PRO A 289 -15.21 -22.44 -15.94
CA PRO A 289 -14.57 -23.68 -15.49
C PRO A 289 -13.82 -23.44 -14.16
N ALA A 290 -14.59 -23.28 -13.08
CA ALA A 290 -14.09 -22.90 -11.76
C ALA A 290 -14.83 -23.63 -10.63
N LEU A 291 -14.26 -23.63 -9.43
CA LEU A 291 -14.84 -24.19 -8.22
C LEU A 291 -15.09 -23.08 -7.20
N VAL A 292 -16.18 -23.18 -6.44
CA VAL A 292 -16.45 -22.29 -5.31
C VAL A 292 -15.89 -22.96 -4.05
N ILE A 293 -14.98 -22.28 -3.36
CA ILE A 293 -14.31 -22.75 -2.16
C ILE A 293 -14.78 -21.92 -0.96
N ARG A 294 -15.28 -22.59 0.08
CA ARG A 294 -15.68 -21.94 1.33
C ARG A 294 -14.65 -22.21 2.44
N LYS A 295 -14.20 -21.13 3.08
CA LYS A 295 -13.34 -21.12 4.28
C LYS A 295 -14.12 -20.54 5.48
N GLU A 296 -13.48 -20.54 6.64
CA GLU A 296 -14.04 -19.97 7.88
C GLU A 296 -14.30 -18.47 7.76
N ARG A 297 -13.37 -17.73 7.15
CA ARG A 297 -13.38 -16.27 7.05
C ARG A 297 -13.35 -15.74 5.62
N GLY A 298 -13.66 -16.60 4.65
CA GLY A 298 -13.65 -16.21 3.24
C GLY A 298 -14.35 -17.22 2.35
N VAL A 299 -14.76 -16.78 1.17
CA VAL A 299 -15.31 -17.62 0.12
C VAL A 299 -14.77 -17.15 -1.22
N GLY A 300 -14.37 -18.07 -2.10
CA GLY A 300 -13.73 -17.71 -3.36
C GLY A 300 -14.14 -18.59 -4.52
N LEU A 301 -13.90 -18.09 -5.72
CA LEU A 301 -14.06 -18.78 -7.00
C LEU A 301 -12.66 -18.97 -7.59
N VAL A 302 -12.22 -20.22 -7.69
CA VAL A 302 -10.87 -20.60 -8.11
C VAL A 302 -10.97 -21.42 -9.40
N PRO A 303 -10.16 -21.15 -10.44
CA PRO A 303 -10.18 -21.93 -11.68
C PRO A 303 -9.92 -23.42 -11.43
N GLU A 304 -10.48 -24.26 -12.29
CA GLU A 304 -10.12 -25.68 -12.32
C GLU A 304 -8.63 -25.85 -12.68
N PRO A 305 -7.97 -26.95 -12.24
CA PRO A 305 -6.55 -27.16 -12.50
C PRO A 305 -6.19 -27.05 -13.99
N GLY A 306 -5.21 -26.20 -14.31
CA GLY A 306 -4.75 -25.98 -15.68
C GLY A 306 -5.59 -25.00 -16.50
N VAL A 307 -6.60 -24.37 -15.89
CA VAL A 307 -7.43 -23.35 -16.53
C VAL A 307 -7.04 -21.95 -16.04
N GLU A 308 -7.06 -20.98 -16.94
CA GLU A 308 -6.89 -19.56 -16.64
C GLU A 308 -8.17 -18.82 -17.02
N LEU A 309 -8.72 -18.05 -16.08
CA LEU A 309 -9.88 -17.20 -16.34
C LEU A 309 -9.42 -15.86 -16.89
N HIS A 310 -10.16 -15.30 -17.83
CA HIS A 310 -9.86 -13.97 -18.36
C HIS A 310 -10.11 -12.92 -17.29
N ARG A 311 -9.29 -11.86 -17.30
CA ARG A 311 -9.41 -10.75 -16.35
C ARG A 311 -10.83 -10.18 -16.35
N GLU A 312 -11.43 -9.98 -17.52
CA GLU A 312 -12.77 -9.42 -17.66
C GLU A 312 -13.83 -10.28 -16.96
N GLN A 313 -13.66 -11.61 -16.97
CA GLN A 313 -14.53 -12.53 -16.25
C GLN A 313 -14.35 -12.36 -14.73
N LEU A 314 -13.10 -12.28 -14.26
CA LEU A 314 -12.80 -12.06 -12.84
C LEU A 314 -13.33 -10.71 -12.34
N GLU A 315 -13.21 -9.65 -13.14
CA GLU A 315 -13.72 -8.30 -12.84
C GLU A 315 -15.27 -8.28 -12.82
N GLU A 316 -15.94 -8.91 -13.78
CA GLU A 316 -17.41 -9.06 -13.77
C GLU A 316 -17.89 -9.79 -12.49
N VAL A 317 -17.17 -10.86 -12.11
CA VAL A 317 -17.50 -11.62 -10.90
C VAL A 317 -17.32 -10.77 -9.65
N VAL A 318 -16.17 -10.10 -9.48
CA VAL A 318 -15.88 -9.33 -8.27
C VAL A 318 -16.80 -8.12 -8.12
N LEU A 319 -17.05 -7.38 -9.21
CA LEU A 319 -17.92 -6.20 -9.20
C LEU A 319 -19.36 -6.59 -8.91
N THR A 320 -19.84 -7.72 -9.44
CA THR A 320 -21.17 -8.24 -9.11
C THR A 320 -21.27 -8.66 -7.65
N CYS A 321 -20.23 -9.30 -7.09
CA CYS A 321 -20.19 -9.68 -5.69
C CYS A 321 -20.25 -8.46 -4.77
N ASP A 322 -19.37 -7.48 -4.99
CA ASP A 322 -19.32 -6.23 -4.22
C ASP A 322 -20.65 -5.48 -4.32
N TYR A 323 -21.21 -5.32 -5.53
CA TYR A 323 -22.50 -4.65 -5.73
C TYR A 323 -23.62 -5.31 -4.92
N LYS A 324 -23.78 -6.63 -5.00
CA LYS A 324 -24.84 -7.35 -4.28
C LYS A 324 -24.63 -7.38 -2.77
N LEU A 325 -23.38 -7.51 -2.31
CA LEU A 325 -23.06 -7.53 -0.89
C LEU A 325 -23.30 -6.17 -0.22
N ARG A 326 -23.07 -5.05 -0.92
CA ARG A 326 -23.38 -3.71 -0.40
C ARG A 326 -24.87 -3.48 -0.11
N GLU A 327 -25.74 -4.20 -0.77
CA GLU A 327 -27.19 -4.15 -0.55
C GLU A 327 -27.67 -5.22 0.46
N PHE A 328 -26.78 -6.11 0.91
CA PHE A 328 -27.14 -7.22 1.79
C PHE A 328 -26.99 -6.83 3.27
N PRO A 329 -28.09 -6.74 4.06
CA PRO A 329 -28.03 -6.18 5.41
C PRO A 329 -27.01 -6.84 6.37
N PRO A 330 -26.80 -8.17 6.36
CA PRO A 330 -25.73 -8.79 7.15
C PRO A 330 -24.33 -8.31 6.80
N ALA A 331 -24.03 -8.11 5.52
CA ALA A 331 -22.73 -7.63 5.07
C ALA A 331 -22.50 -6.16 5.46
N CYS A 332 -23.57 -5.35 5.56
CA CYS A 332 -23.48 -3.97 6.04
C CYS A 332 -23.16 -3.84 7.54
N ARG A 333 -23.28 -4.91 8.33
CA ARG A 333 -22.97 -4.92 9.77
C ARG A 333 -21.52 -5.29 10.08
N ILE A 334 -20.77 -5.73 9.08
CA ILE A 334 -19.38 -6.18 9.21
C ILE A 334 -18.51 -5.51 8.16
N THR A 335 -17.20 -5.66 8.27
CA THR A 335 -16.29 -5.31 7.18
C THR A 335 -15.96 -6.56 6.37
N TYR A 336 -15.98 -6.43 5.06
CA TYR A 336 -15.56 -7.47 4.11
C TYR A 336 -14.79 -6.83 2.96
N CYS A 337 -14.08 -7.65 2.20
CA CYS A 337 -13.47 -7.26 0.94
C CYS A 337 -13.77 -8.32 -0.13
N ALA A 338 -14.31 -7.88 -1.26
CA ALA A 338 -14.41 -8.68 -2.47
C ALA A 338 -13.33 -8.20 -3.45
N PHE A 339 -12.40 -9.06 -3.84
CA PHE A 339 -11.27 -8.68 -4.69
C PHE A 339 -10.96 -9.71 -5.77
N ASN A 340 -10.37 -9.23 -6.86
CA ASN A 340 -9.80 -10.04 -7.93
C ASN A 340 -8.33 -10.33 -7.57
N GLY A 341 -8.01 -11.61 -7.33
CA GLY A 341 -6.68 -12.08 -6.97
C GLY A 341 -5.76 -12.34 -8.18
N GLY A 342 -6.09 -11.80 -9.35
CA GLY A 342 -5.32 -11.96 -10.59
C GLY A 342 -5.65 -13.24 -11.36
N SER A 343 -5.86 -14.35 -10.64
CA SER A 343 -6.26 -15.66 -11.22
C SER A 343 -7.53 -16.24 -10.63
N ASP A 344 -7.99 -15.71 -9.50
CA ASP A 344 -9.19 -16.13 -8.77
C ASP A 344 -9.95 -14.91 -8.21
N VAL A 345 -11.13 -15.14 -7.61
CA VAL A 345 -11.90 -14.12 -6.91
C VAL A 345 -12.15 -14.56 -5.48
N TRP A 346 -11.99 -13.66 -4.52
CA TRP A 346 -12.25 -13.93 -3.11
C TRP A 346 -13.14 -12.86 -2.49
N ILE A 347 -13.96 -13.28 -1.54
CA ILE A 347 -14.72 -12.46 -0.60
C ILE A 347 -14.24 -12.85 0.80
N ASP A 348 -13.44 -11.99 1.42
CA ASP A 348 -12.88 -12.20 2.74
C ASP A 348 -13.57 -11.31 3.78
N ILE A 349 -13.70 -11.81 5.01
CA ILE A 349 -14.18 -11.03 6.15
C ILE A 349 -13.02 -10.24 6.73
N GLY A 350 -13.19 -8.93 6.81
CA GLY A 350 -12.12 -7.97 7.13
C GLY A 350 -11.55 -7.31 5.88
N ASP A 351 -10.59 -6.42 6.10
CA ASP A 351 -9.82 -5.81 5.03
C ASP A 351 -8.36 -5.52 5.49
N LYS A 352 -7.45 -5.24 4.54
CA LYS A 352 -6.05 -4.87 4.86
C LYS A 352 -5.90 -3.62 5.74
N SER A 353 -6.88 -2.71 5.75
CA SER A 353 -6.86 -1.55 6.66
C SER A 353 -6.99 -2.00 8.12
N LEU A 354 -7.86 -2.98 8.38
CA LEU A 354 -7.99 -3.62 9.69
C LEU A 354 -6.73 -4.40 10.02
N GLY A 355 -6.12 -5.09 9.05
CA GLY A 355 -4.86 -5.80 9.24
C GLY A 355 -3.74 -4.88 9.76
N VAL A 356 -3.54 -3.73 9.12
CA VAL A 356 -2.57 -2.72 9.59
C VAL A 356 -2.93 -2.18 10.97
N LYS A 357 -4.21 -1.85 11.23
CA LYS A 357 -4.67 -1.36 12.55
C LYS A 357 -4.48 -2.40 13.65
N VAL A 358 -4.67 -3.68 13.37
CA VAL A 358 -4.41 -4.77 14.30
C VAL A 358 -2.93 -4.78 14.70
N LEU A 359 -2.01 -4.69 13.73
CA LEU A 359 -0.58 -4.63 14.00
C LEU A 359 -0.23 -3.41 14.88
N GLN A 360 -0.79 -2.24 14.57
CA GLN A 360 -0.62 -1.03 15.37
C GLN A 360 -1.14 -1.20 16.81
N LYS A 361 -2.35 -1.75 16.99
CA LYS A 361 -2.94 -2.01 18.31
C LYS A 361 -2.11 -3.02 19.10
N PHE A 362 -1.71 -4.11 18.45
CA PHE A 362 -0.96 -5.20 19.08
C PHE A 362 0.36 -4.69 19.66
N LEU A 363 1.14 -3.96 18.85
CA LEU A 363 2.39 -3.33 19.28
C LEU A 363 2.15 -2.25 20.36
N SER A 364 1.10 -1.43 20.21
CA SER A 364 0.71 -0.41 21.20
C SER A 364 0.36 -0.96 22.57
N THR A 365 -0.20 -2.16 22.61
CA THR A 365 -0.61 -2.79 23.87
C THR A 365 0.56 -3.45 24.58
N LYS A 366 1.59 -3.90 23.84
CA LYS A 366 2.64 -4.77 24.35
C LYS A 366 4.01 -4.11 24.47
N GLU A 367 4.32 -3.15 23.60
CA GLU A 367 5.72 -2.75 23.36
C GLU A 367 5.88 -1.23 23.22
N CYS A 368 5.22 -0.60 22.26
CA CYS A 368 5.40 0.82 21.99
C CYS A 368 4.17 1.46 21.33
N ASN A 369 3.94 2.75 21.56
CA ASN A 369 2.81 3.49 21.00
C ASN A 369 2.91 3.62 19.46
N VAL A 370 2.25 2.72 18.74
CA VAL A 370 2.19 2.70 17.27
C VAL A 370 0.85 3.27 16.80
N ARG A 371 0.92 4.29 15.95
CA ARG A 371 -0.20 5.05 15.40
C ARG A 371 -0.03 5.25 13.89
N PRO A 372 -1.09 5.65 13.17
CA PRO A 372 -1.01 5.90 11.73
C PRO A 372 0.11 6.85 11.29
N HIS A 373 0.44 7.88 12.09
CA HIS A 373 1.48 8.86 11.75
C HIS A 373 2.92 8.35 11.92
N ASN A 374 3.11 7.24 12.62
CA ASN A 374 4.41 6.59 12.79
C ASN A 374 4.45 5.17 12.19
N THR A 375 3.56 4.93 11.22
CA THR A 375 3.46 3.70 10.44
C THR A 375 3.61 4.01 8.94
N LEU A 376 4.52 3.30 8.27
CA LEU A 376 4.58 3.23 6.82
C LEU A 376 3.91 1.95 6.34
N HIS A 377 3.12 2.04 5.28
CA HIS A 377 2.66 0.90 4.50
C HIS A 377 3.27 0.98 3.09
N VAL A 378 3.70 -0.15 2.55
CA VAL A 378 4.20 -0.26 1.18
C VAL A 378 3.33 -1.29 0.46
N GLY A 379 2.65 -0.89 -0.61
CA GLY A 379 1.68 -1.76 -1.30
C GLY A 379 1.30 -1.26 -2.69
N ASP A 380 0.80 -2.17 -3.53
CA ASP A 380 0.34 -1.85 -4.89
C ASP A 380 -1.13 -1.41 -4.90
N GLN A 381 -1.42 -0.16 -5.27
CA GLN A 381 -2.80 0.35 -5.37
C GLN A 381 -3.32 0.44 -6.83
N PHE A 382 -2.65 -0.18 -7.81
CA PHE A 382 -3.06 -0.18 -9.22
C PHE A 382 -4.23 -1.14 -9.53
N ALA A 383 -4.55 -2.04 -8.60
CA ALA A 383 -5.69 -2.93 -8.71
C ALA A 383 -7.03 -2.15 -8.78
N ALA A 384 -8.05 -2.78 -9.37
CA ALA A 384 -9.31 -2.15 -9.75
C ALA A 384 -10.15 -1.62 -8.56
N ILE A 385 -11.28 -0.98 -8.87
CA ILE A 385 -12.27 -0.55 -7.87
C ILE A 385 -12.72 -1.78 -7.06
N GLY A 386 -12.56 -1.74 -5.74
CA GLY A 386 -12.84 -2.87 -4.84
C GLY A 386 -11.60 -3.63 -4.35
N ALA A 387 -10.41 -3.35 -4.89
CA ALA A 387 -9.17 -3.98 -4.45
C ALA A 387 -8.87 -3.76 -2.96
N ASN A 388 -8.46 -4.84 -2.29
CA ASN A 388 -8.08 -4.87 -0.88
C ASN A 388 -6.88 -3.96 -0.57
N ASP A 389 -5.95 -3.83 -1.52
CA ASP A 389 -4.67 -3.11 -1.33
C ASP A 389 -4.84 -1.62 -1.06
N TYR A 390 -5.84 -0.98 -1.67
CA TYR A 390 -6.08 0.45 -1.47
C TYR A 390 -6.47 0.77 -0.03
N ARG A 391 -7.19 -0.13 0.66
CA ARG A 391 -7.78 0.17 1.96
C ARG A 391 -6.73 0.40 3.04
N ALA A 392 -5.53 -0.19 2.88
CA ALA A 392 -4.42 -0.02 3.82
C ALA A 392 -4.02 1.46 4.06
N ARG A 393 -4.22 2.35 3.08
CA ARG A 393 -3.95 3.80 3.22
C ARG A 393 -4.80 4.51 4.26
N LEU A 394 -5.89 3.89 4.71
CA LEU A 394 -6.75 4.44 5.75
C LEU A 394 -6.15 4.25 7.15
N SER A 395 -5.07 3.48 7.25
CA SER A 395 -4.48 3.06 8.51
C SER A 395 -3.06 3.57 8.73
N GLY A 396 -2.40 4.15 7.73
CA GLY A 396 -1.06 4.74 7.87
C GLY A 396 -0.59 5.42 6.59
N SER A 397 0.53 6.13 6.67
CA SER A 397 1.20 6.68 5.48
C SER A 397 1.53 5.54 4.52
N THR A 398 1.28 5.70 3.22
CA THR A 398 1.39 4.62 2.24
C THR A 398 2.21 5.01 1.02
N CYS A 399 3.27 4.25 0.75
CA CYS A 399 3.95 4.28 -0.54
C CYS A 399 3.21 3.37 -1.53
N TRP A 400 2.72 3.96 -2.61
CA TRP A 400 2.10 3.22 -3.70
C TRP A 400 3.18 2.75 -4.68
N ILE A 401 3.46 1.45 -4.68
CA ILE A 401 4.45 0.81 -5.56
C ILE A 401 3.78 0.11 -6.75
N ALA A 402 4.55 -0.14 -7.81
CA ALA A 402 4.09 -0.87 -8.98
C ALA A 402 4.72 -2.26 -9.15
N ASN A 403 5.76 -2.57 -8.34
CA ASN A 403 6.55 -3.80 -8.44
C ASN A 403 7.57 -3.88 -7.28
N PRO A 404 8.19 -5.06 -7.07
CA PRO A 404 9.23 -5.27 -6.06
C PRO A 404 10.45 -4.35 -6.16
N GLU A 405 10.84 -3.90 -7.37
CA GLU A 405 11.98 -3.00 -7.54
C GLU A 405 11.68 -1.59 -6.98
N GLU A 406 10.45 -1.10 -7.14
CA GLU A 406 10.02 0.13 -6.46
C GLU A 406 9.99 -0.03 -4.94
N THR A 407 9.54 -1.19 -4.42
CA THR A 407 9.63 -1.52 -2.98
C THR A 407 11.06 -1.41 -2.48
N LYS A 408 12.02 -2.06 -3.15
CA LYS A 408 13.45 -1.99 -2.80
C LYS A 408 13.93 -0.54 -2.75
N ASN A 409 13.64 0.26 -3.77
CA ASN A 409 14.09 1.65 -3.83
C ASN A 409 13.47 2.50 -2.72
N CYS A 410 12.20 2.28 -2.36
CA CYS A 410 11.57 2.93 -1.22
C CYS A 410 12.25 2.59 0.11
N LEU A 411 12.58 1.33 0.35
CA LEU A 411 13.25 0.92 1.60
C LEU A 411 14.70 1.42 1.67
N LYS A 412 15.41 1.38 0.55
CA LYS A 412 16.77 1.94 0.45
C LYS A 412 16.77 3.43 0.77
N ASP A 413 15.86 4.20 0.17
CA ASP A 413 15.71 5.63 0.47
C ASP A 413 15.35 5.87 1.94
N LEU A 414 14.47 5.04 2.52
CA LEU A 414 14.13 5.14 3.94
C LEU A 414 15.37 4.92 4.83
N ASN A 415 16.14 3.87 4.58
CA ASN A 415 17.39 3.59 5.29
C ASN A 415 18.36 4.78 5.17
N VAL A 416 18.54 5.31 3.96
CA VAL A 416 19.40 6.45 3.69
C VAL A 416 18.95 7.70 4.44
N TYR A 417 17.66 8.05 4.42
CA TYR A 417 17.18 9.26 5.09
C TYR A 417 17.16 9.14 6.61
N ILE A 418 16.94 7.93 7.14
CA ILE A 418 17.17 7.66 8.56
C ILE A 418 18.65 7.91 8.88
N ASP A 419 19.59 7.39 8.11
CA ASP A 419 21.02 7.51 8.44
C ASP A 419 21.59 8.91 8.20
N GLN A 420 21.14 9.61 7.15
CA GLN A 420 21.64 10.94 6.78
C GLN A 420 21.30 12.04 7.80
N TRP A 421 20.28 11.86 8.64
CA TRP A 421 20.01 12.78 9.74
C TRP A 421 21.19 12.87 10.73
N ALA A 422 22.05 11.86 10.81
CA ALA A 422 23.25 11.87 11.63
C ALA A 422 24.40 12.75 11.09
N THR A 423 24.20 13.41 9.94
CA THR A 423 25.22 14.23 9.25
C THR A 423 24.86 15.71 9.11
N ILE A 424 23.77 16.18 9.73
CA ILE A 424 23.34 17.59 9.73
C ILE A 424 23.55 18.21 11.11
#